data_AF-A0A8T9BYU3-F1
#
_entry.id   AF-A0A8T9BYU3-F1
#
_cell.length_a   1.000
_cell.length_b   1.000
_cell.length_c   1.000
_cell.angle_alpha   90.00
_cell.angle_beta   90.00
_cell.angle_gamma   90.00
#
_symmetry.space_group_name_H-M   'P 1'
#
loop_
_entity.id
_entity.type
_entity.pdbx_description
1 polymer ?
#
loop_
_entity_poly.entity_id
_entity_poly.type
_entity_poly.pdbx_seq_one_letter_code
_entity_poly.pdbx_strand_id
1 'polypeptide(L)'
;MAASQPQIETFTGTRITITTPHSFNDTIQKLYTEIGFPKNAAWPTIAASIKTFDESSKQAFIAATEKAVGAKGFMVFLELNHGTWLPLFNVGSGLQLKRIILGNPLIAITMLEHDLKAGLAVPVELLVRELGEGRGTELSYQLPSSLVVGASGDEKLLGA
;
A
#
# COMPACT_ATOMS: atom_id res chain seq x y z
N MET A 1 -28.09 -16.95 19.59
CA MET A 1 -27.72 -15.89 18.63
C MET A 1 -28.02 -16.43 17.24
N ALA A 2 -28.84 -15.73 16.45
CA ALA A 2 -29.03 -16.12 15.05
C ALA A 2 -27.69 -15.90 14.32
N ALA A 3 -27.21 -16.90 13.59
CA ALA A 3 -25.98 -16.76 12.81
C ALA A 3 -26.25 -15.76 11.67
N SER A 4 -25.56 -14.63 11.68
CA SER A 4 -25.57 -13.70 10.55
C SER A 4 -24.98 -14.39 9.33
N GLN A 5 -25.74 -14.45 8.23
CA GLN A 5 -25.22 -14.96 6.95
C GLN A 5 -24.31 -13.92 6.30
N PRO A 6 -23.18 -14.33 5.70
CA PRO A 6 -22.29 -13.40 5.01
C PRO A 6 -22.94 -12.88 3.73
N GLN A 7 -22.84 -11.57 3.50
CA GLN A 7 -23.07 -11.00 2.18
C GLN A 7 -21.80 -11.16 1.35
N ILE A 8 -21.93 -11.69 0.14
CA ILE A 8 -20.83 -11.94 -0.79
C ILE A 8 -20.93 -10.96 -1.95
N GLU A 9 -19.81 -10.34 -2.29
CA GLU A 9 -19.67 -9.41 -3.42
C GLU A 9 -18.49 -9.86 -4.27
N THR A 10 -18.69 -9.90 -5.59
CA THR A 10 -17.64 -10.23 -6.56
C THR A 10 -17.31 -9.00 -7.38
N PHE A 11 -16.03 -8.73 -7.55
CA PHE A 11 -15.54 -7.62 -8.35
C PHE A 11 -14.35 -8.05 -9.20
N THR A 12 -14.06 -7.28 -10.24
CA THR A 12 -12.87 -7.46 -11.09
C THR A 12 -11.85 -6.39 -10.74
N GLY A 13 -10.59 -6.79 -10.52
CA GLY A 13 -9.48 -5.88 -10.27
C GLY A 13 -8.38 -6.01 -11.31
N THR A 14 -7.62 -4.94 -11.50
CA THR A 14 -6.46 -4.89 -12.40
C THR A 14 -5.17 -4.97 -11.57
N ARG A 15 -4.24 -5.82 -11.99
CA ARG A 15 -2.88 -5.88 -11.44
C ARG A 15 -1.89 -5.34 -12.46
N ILE A 16 -1.02 -4.46 -12.00
CA ILE A 16 0.10 -3.93 -12.78
C ILE A 16 1.36 -4.64 -12.29
N THR A 17 2.17 -5.13 -13.23
CA THR A 17 3.47 -5.74 -12.98
C THR A 17 4.53 -5.05 -13.81
N ILE A 18 5.62 -4.67 -13.17
CA ILE A 18 6.78 -4.01 -13.77
C ILE A 18 8.01 -4.84 -13.42
N THR A 19 8.84 -5.14 -14.41
CA THR A 19 10.12 -5.83 -14.19
C THR A 19 11.26 -4.88 -14.46
N THR A 20 12.26 -4.88 -13.58
CA THR A 20 13.51 -4.14 -13.74
C THR A 20 14.69 -5.10 -13.73
N PRO A 21 15.75 -4.85 -14.52
CA PRO A 21 16.97 -5.66 -14.46
C PRO A 21 17.81 -5.40 -13.20
N HIS A 22 17.44 -4.43 -12.35
CA HIS A 22 18.15 -4.13 -11.12
C HIS A 22 17.98 -5.24 -10.08
N SER A 23 19.01 -5.40 -9.23
CA SER A 23 18.95 -6.30 -8.09
C SER A 23 17.83 -5.92 -7.13
N PHE A 24 17.39 -6.89 -6.33
CA PHE A 24 16.33 -6.66 -5.34
C PHE A 24 16.71 -5.54 -4.36
N ASN A 25 17.95 -5.57 -3.86
CA ASN A 25 18.44 -4.60 -2.89
C ASN A 25 18.52 -3.19 -3.48
N ASP A 26 19.03 -3.05 -4.71
CA ASP A 26 19.09 -1.73 -5.37
C ASP A 26 17.69 -1.18 -5.64
N THR A 27 16.76 -2.05 -6.05
CA THR A 27 15.37 -1.68 -6.32
C THR A 27 14.68 -1.20 -5.05
N ILE A 28 14.79 -1.94 -3.95
CA ILE A 28 14.24 -1.57 -2.65
C ILE A 28 14.87 -0.29 -2.11
N GLN A 29 16.20 -0.14 -2.22
CA GLN A 29 16.90 1.06 -1.75
C GLN A 29 16.45 2.32 -2.50
N LYS A 30 16.34 2.25 -3.83
CA LYS A 30 15.81 3.35 -4.65
C LYS A 30 14.37 3.65 -4.28
N LEU A 31 13.53 2.63 -4.17
CA LEU A 31 12.13 2.79 -3.79
C LEU A 31 12.00 3.53 -2.44
N TYR A 32 12.67 3.07 -1.38
CA TYR A 32 12.60 3.71 -0.06
C TYR A 32 13.20 5.11 0.00
N THR A 33 14.11 5.46 -0.91
CA THR A 33 14.58 6.84 -1.02
C THR A 33 13.46 7.77 -1.51
N GLU A 34 12.55 7.29 -2.35
CA GLU A 34 11.45 8.07 -2.91
C GLU A 34 10.21 8.14 -2.00
N ILE A 35 9.92 7.06 -1.25
CA ILE A 35 8.69 6.92 -0.44
C ILE A 35 8.94 6.87 1.08
N GLY A 36 10.20 7.01 1.51
CA GLY A 36 10.60 6.84 2.90
C GLY A 36 10.91 5.39 3.29
N PHE A 37 11.67 5.24 4.37
CA PHE A 37 12.12 3.94 4.88
C PHE A 37 11.13 3.38 5.92
N PRO A 38 10.82 2.07 5.91
CA PRO A 38 9.89 1.45 6.87
C PRO A 38 10.27 1.67 8.34
N LYS A 39 11.57 1.65 8.66
CA LYS A 39 12.07 1.92 10.03
C LYS A 39 11.76 3.33 10.55
N ASN A 40 11.43 4.24 9.64
CA ASN A 40 11.10 5.64 9.92
C ASN A 40 9.61 5.92 9.62
N ALA A 41 8.76 4.89 9.56
CA ALA A 41 7.34 5.06 9.24
C ALA A 41 6.68 6.04 10.23
N ALA A 42 6.16 7.15 9.70
CA ALA A 42 5.59 8.22 10.51
C ALA A 42 4.15 7.93 10.95
N TRP A 43 3.43 7.06 10.22
CA TRP A 43 2.00 6.84 10.42
C TRP A 43 1.60 6.48 11.86
N PRO A 44 2.26 5.55 12.57
CA PRO A 44 1.87 5.22 13.95
C PRO A 44 1.89 6.45 14.88
N THR A 45 2.87 7.34 14.70
CA THR A 45 2.98 8.59 15.48
C THR A 45 1.92 9.60 15.07
N ILE A 46 1.66 9.76 13.77
CA ILE A 46 0.62 10.67 13.25
C ILE A 46 -0.76 10.21 13.75
N ALA A 47 -1.09 8.93 13.59
CA ALA A 47 -2.38 8.40 14.04
C ALA A 47 -2.55 8.55 15.57
N ALA A 48 -1.49 8.30 16.34
CA ALA A 48 -1.53 8.45 17.79
C ALA A 48 -1.67 9.91 18.26
N SER A 49 -1.32 10.90 17.44
CA SER A 49 -1.42 12.33 17.80
C SER A 49 -2.83 12.90 17.63
N ILE A 50 -3.71 12.23 16.88
CA ILE A 50 -5.10 12.64 16.68
C ILE A 50 -5.87 12.39 17.98
N LYS A 51 -6.11 13.45 18.75
CA LYS A 51 -6.84 13.39 20.04
C LYS A 51 -8.22 14.04 19.99
N THR A 52 -8.40 15.01 19.11
CA THR A 52 -9.65 15.74 18.91
C THR A 52 -9.93 15.84 17.40
N PHE A 53 -11.15 16.22 17.04
CA PHE A 53 -11.62 16.32 15.64
C PHE A 53 -11.99 17.77 15.27
N ASP A 54 -11.36 18.73 15.93
CA ASP A 54 -11.50 20.16 15.60
C ASP A 54 -10.58 20.57 14.45
N GLU A 55 -10.76 21.80 13.95
CA GLU A 55 -10.00 22.34 12.82
C GLU A 55 -8.49 22.41 13.12
N SER A 56 -8.09 22.67 14.37
CA SER A 56 -6.67 22.72 14.72
C SER A 56 -6.02 21.34 14.61
N SER A 57 -6.71 20.28 15.06
CA SER A 57 -6.25 18.90 14.90
C SER A 57 -6.20 18.47 13.44
N LYS A 58 -7.17 18.92 12.62
CA LYS A 58 -7.14 18.70 11.17
C LYS A 58 -5.92 19.34 10.51
N GLN A 59 -5.63 20.61 10.82
CA GLN A 59 -4.46 21.31 10.27
C GLN A 59 -3.14 20.66 10.73
N ALA A 60 -3.05 20.24 11.99
CA ALA A 60 -1.88 19.51 12.50
C ALA A 60 -1.68 18.17 11.78
N PHE A 61 -2.76 17.44 11.49
CA PHE A 61 -2.72 16.19 10.72
C PHE A 61 -2.23 16.39 9.29
N ILE A 62 -2.73 17.43 8.60
CA ILE A 62 -2.31 17.79 7.25
C ILE A 62 -0.81 18.10 7.24
N ALA A 63 -0.35 19.01 8.10
CA ALA A 63 1.06 19.41 8.16
C ALA A 63 1.99 18.23 8.52
N ALA A 64 1.58 17.36 9.45
CA ALA A 64 2.36 16.18 9.82
C ALA A 64 2.45 15.17 8.65
N THR A 65 1.38 15.02 7.88
CA THR A 65 1.35 14.15 6.70
C THR A 65 2.22 14.71 5.58
N GLU A 66 2.09 15.99 5.24
CA GLU A 66 2.89 16.65 4.20
C GLU A 66 4.39 16.59 4.50
N LYS A 67 4.78 16.68 5.77
CA LYS A 67 6.16 16.49 6.21
C LYS A 67 6.65 15.04 6.09
N ALA A 68 5.74 14.08 6.23
CA ALA A 68 6.07 12.66 6.26
C ALA A 68 6.15 12.00 4.87
N VAL A 69 5.38 12.51 3.90
CA VAL A 69 5.41 11.97 2.54
C VAL A 69 6.74 12.28 1.85
N GLY A 70 7.26 11.30 1.13
CA GLY A 70 8.49 11.44 0.34
C GLY A 70 8.30 12.27 -0.93
N ALA A 71 9.35 12.36 -1.75
CA ALA A 71 9.38 13.22 -2.95
C ALA A 71 8.28 12.90 -3.98
N LYS A 72 7.75 11.68 -3.96
CA LYS A 72 6.62 11.25 -4.83
C LYS A 72 5.25 11.40 -4.17
N GLY A 73 5.17 12.04 -3.00
CA GLY A 73 3.91 12.26 -2.29
C GLY A 73 3.37 11.03 -1.57
N PHE A 74 4.19 9.99 -1.35
CA PHE A 74 3.83 8.76 -0.64
C PHE A 74 4.71 8.56 0.60
N MET A 75 4.15 7.92 1.63
CA MET A 75 4.90 7.39 2.78
C MET A 75 4.66 5.90 2.97
N VAL A 76 5.62 5.20 3.58
CA VAL A 76 5.45 3.81 4.02
C VAL A 76 4.63 3.73 5.31
N PHE A 77 3.63 2.86 5.33
CA PHE A 77 2.83 2.52 6.49
C PHE A 77 3.32 1.24 7.16
N LEU A 78 3.68 0.22 6.37
CA LEU A 78 4.13 -1.09 6.85
C LEU A 78 4.98 -1.81 5.82
N GLU A 79 5.96 -2.59 6.27
CA GLU A 79 6.65 -3.62 5.47
C GLU A 79 6.36 -4.99 6.09
N LEU A 80 5.96 -5.95 5.25
CA LEU A 80 5.89 -7.37 5.56
C LEU A 80 6.95 -8.08 4.74
N ASN A 81 8.03 -8.54 5.40
CA ASN A 81 9.07 -9.30 4.74
C ASN A 81 8.73 -10.79 4.77
N HIS A 82 8.25 -11.32 3.65
CA HIS A 82 7.92 -12.74 3.51
C HIS A 82 9.18 -13.60 3.37
N GLY A 83 10.27 -13.05 2.84
CA GLY A 83 11.55 -13.75 2.65
C GLY A 83 12.19 -14.24 3.97
N THR A 84 11.80 -13.69 5.12
CA THR A 84 12.33 -14.13 6.43
C THR A 84 11.81 -15.47 6.90
N TRP A 85 10.62 -15.89 6.45
CA TRP A 85 9.94 -17.07 7.01
C TRP A 85 9.52 -18.11 5.98
N LEU A 86 9.33 -17.74 4.71
CA LEU A 86 9.04 -18.72 3.65
C LEU A 86 10.07 -19.88 3.56
N PRO A 87 11.39 -19.66 3.80
CA PRO A 87 12.36 -20.75 3.83
C PRO A 87 12.10 -21.80 4.91
N LEU A 88 11.43 -21.48 6.03
CA LEU A 88 11.06 -22.45 7.06
C LEU A 88 10.14 -23.57 6.51
N PHE A 89 9.46 -23.30 5.40
CA PHE A 89 8.53 -24.22 4.74
C PHE A 89 9.03 -24.67 3.37
N ASN A 90 10.30 -24.43 3.03
CA ASN A 90 10.88 -24.71 1.70
C ASN A 90 10.12 -24.05 0.53
N VAL A 91 9.55 -22.86 0.76
CA VAL A 91 8.84 -22.08 -0.26
C VAL A 91 9.71 -20.92 -0.75
N GLY A 92 9.59 -20.57 -2.03
CA GLY A 92 10.17 -19.34 -2.59
C GLY A 92 11.66 -19.42 -2.97
N SER A 93 12.28 -20.61 -2.91
CA SER A 93 13.66 -20.86 -3.41
C SER A 93 14.74 -19.96 -2.79
N GLY A 94 14.51 -19.41 -1.60
CA GLY A 94 15.43 -18.47 -0.95
C GLY A 94 15.46 -17.06 -1.57
N LEU A 95 14.57 -16.78 -2.53
CA LEU A 95 14.45 -15.47 -3.17
C LEU A 95 13.75 -14.47 -2.24
N GLN A 96 14.13 -13.20 -2.33
CA GLN A 96 13.53 -12.13 -1.53
C GLN A 96 12.10 -11.81 -1.98
N LEU A 97 11.22 -11.60 -1.00
CA LEU A 97 9.82 -11.20 -1.22
C LEU A 97 9.36 -10.26 -0.11
N LYS A 98 8.97 -9.04 -0.48
CA LYS A 98 8.45 -8.03 0.46
C LYS A 98 7.12 -7.48 -0.02
N ARG A 99 6.17 -7.33 0.89
CA ARG A 99 4.95 -6.52 0.68
C ARG A 99 5.12 -5.20 1.42
N ILE A 100 4.99 -4.11 0.69
CA ILE A 100 5.10 -2.74 1.20
C ILE A 100 3.71 -2.13 1.11
N ILE A 101 3.22 -1.64 2.24
CA ILE A 101 1.98 -0.87 2.32
C ILE A 101 2.39 0.60 2.36
N LEU A 102 1.95 1.37 1.36
CA LEU A 102 2.34 2.76 1.17
C LEU A 102 1.15 3.60 0.72
N GLY A 103 1.19 4.90 0.98
CA GLY A 103 0.06 5.76 0.63
C GLY A 103 0.24 7.21 1.04
N ASN A 104 -0.81 7.98 0.80
CA ASN A 104 -0.98 9.32 1.32
C ASN A 104 -2.42 9.45 1.82
N PRO A 105 -2.66 9.64 3.13
CA PRO A 105 -4.00 9.69 3.67
C PRO A 105 -4.77 10.93 3.19
N LEU A 106 -4.09 12.01 2.78
CA LEU A 106 -4.71 13.20 2.17
C LEU A 106 -5.23 12.94 0.76
N ILE A 107 -4.70 11.91 0.07
CA ILE A 107 -5.23 11.43 -1.21
C ILE A 107 -6.28 10.35 -0.96
N ALA A 108 -6.04 9.44 0.00
CA ALA A 108 -6.94 8.33 0.28
C ALA A 108 -8.34 8.76 0.75
N ILE A 109 -8.45 9.94 1.39
CA ILE A 109 -9.74 10.44 1.89
C ILE A 109 -10.78 10.58 0.78
N THR A 110 -10.39 10.96 -0.44
CA THR A 110 -11.34 11.10 -1.55
C THR A 110 -11.94 9.74 -1.95
N MET A 111 -11.14 8.67 -1.95
CA MET A 111 -11.63 7.31 -2.20
C MET A 111 -12.58 6.84 -1.08
N LEU A 112 -12.24 7.15 0.18
CA LEU A 112 -13.05 6.80 1.35
C LEU A 112 -14.35 7.60 1.44
N GLU A 113 -14.38 8.83 0.94
CA GLU A 113 -15.60 9.64 0.81
C GLU A 113 -16.59 9.03 -0.19
N HIS A 114 -16.09 8.39 -1.25
CA HIS A 114 -16.91 7.68 -2.23
C HIS A 114 -17.46 6.35 -1.69
N ASP A 115 -16.59 5.51 -1.13
CA ASP A 115 -16.99 4.24 -0.52
C ASP A 115 -16.03 3.88 0.62
N LEU A 116 -16.55 3.70 1.83
CA LEU A 116 -15.74 3.29 2.98
C LEU A 116 -15.12 1.90 2.81
N LYS A 117 -15.68 1.03 1.95
CA LYS A 117 -15.05 -0.25 1.58
C LYS A 117 -13.72 -0.06 0.84
N ALA A 118 -13.47 1.12 0.29
CA ALA A 118 -12.16 1.47 -0.29
C ALA A 118 -11.02 1.30 0.71
N GLY A 119 -11.28 1.33 2.03
CA GLY A 119 -10.29 1.03 3.07
C GLY A 119 -9.69 -0.39 3.01
N LEU A 120 -10.27 -1.31 2.22
CA LEU A 120 -9.65 -2.60 1.90
C LEU A 120 -8.56 -2.49 0.82
N ALA A 121 -8.52 -1.38 0.08
CA ALA A 121 -7.61 -1.11 -1.03
C ALA A 121 -6.66 0.09 -0.80
N VAL A 122 -6.91 0.89 0.25
CA VAL A 122 -6.05 2.01 0.65
C VAL A 122 -5.62 1.90 2.12
N PRO A 123 -4.35 2.19 2.46
CA PRO A 123 -3.21 2.48 1.58
C PRO A 123 -2.88 1.33 0.61
N VAL A 124 -2.20 1.66 -0.50
CA VAL A 124 -1.95 0.71 -1.59
C VAL A 124 -0.88 -0.30 -1.20
N GLU A 125 -0.89 -1.43 -1.89
CA GLU A 125 0.04 -2.53 -1.64
C GLU A 125 0.94 -2.78 -2.83
N LEU A 126 2.24 -2.83 -2.57
CA LEU A 126 3.28 -3.15 -3.54
C LEU A 126 4.01 -4.42 -3.11
N LEU A 127 3.96 -5.45 -3.95
CA LEU A 127 4.75 -6.65 -3.81
C LEU A 127 6.04 -6.49 -4.62
N VAL A 128 7.18 -6.58 -3.95
CA VAL A 128 8.50 -6.59 -4.58
C VAL A 128 9.07 -7.98 -4.44
N ARG A 129 9.45 -8.58 -5.56
CA ARG A 129 9.89 -9.97 -5.66
C ARG A 129 11.19 -10.06 -6.44
N GLU A 130 12.16 -10.76 -5.87
CA GLU A 130 13.38 -11.12 -6.59
C GLU A 130 13.09 -12.20 -7.63
N LEU A 131 13.63 -12.03 -8.84
CA LEU A 131 13.56 -13.02 -9.90
C LEU A 131 14.87 -13.82 -9.95
N GLY A 132 14.76 -15.14 -9.90
CA GLY A 132 15.92 -16.03 -9.96
C GLY A 132 16.71 -15.90 -11.26
N GLU A 133 17.94 -16.42 -11.25
CA GLU A 133 18.88 -16.45 -12.38
C GLU A 133 19.31 -15.05 -12.86
N GLY A 134 19.36 -14.07 -11.95
CA GLY A 134 19.81 -12.71 -12.28
C GLY A 134 18.84 -11.94 -13.17
N ARG A 135 17.58 -12.36 -13.28
CA ARG A 135 16.54 -11.69 -14.07
C ARG A 135 16.05 -10.36 -13.48
N GLY A 136 16.56 -9.98 -12.32
CA GLY A 136 16.29 -8.71 -11.67
C GLY A 136 15.14 -8.78 -10.67
N THR A 137 14.28 -7.77 -10.69
CA THR A 137 13.23 -7.57 -9.68
C THR A 137 11.88 -7.29 -10.34
N GLU A 138 10.85 -7.93 -9.82
CA GLU A 138 9.45 -7.72 -10.19
C GLU A 138 8.75 -6.88 -9.13
N LEU A 139 7.99 -5.88 -9.56
CA LEU A 139 7.16 -5.04 -8.73
C LEU A 139 5.71 -5.19 -9.21
N SER A 140 4.82 -5.61 -8.32
CA SER A 140 3.41 -5.81 -8.63
C SER A 140 2.50 -5.10 -7.63
N TYR A 141 1.47 -4.42 -8.13
CA TYR A 141 0.45 -3.79 -7.29
C TYR A 141 -0.92 -3.91 -7.95
N GLN A 142 -1.96 -3.80 -7.13
CA GLN A 142 -3.35 -3.73 -7.61
C GLN A 142 -3.68 -2.27 -7.89
N LEU A 143 -4.28 -1.98 -9.05
CA LEU A 143 -4.74 -0.64 -9.38
C LEU A 143 -5.90 -0.25 -8.45
N PRO A 144 -5.75 0.72 -7.54
CA PRO A 144 -6.74 0.96 -6.49
C PRO A 144 -8.12 1.31 -7.03
N SER A 145 -8.18 2.14 -8.09
CA SER A 145 -9.43 2.50 -8.75
C SER A 145 -10.20 1.27 -9.24
N SER A 146 -9.54 0.24 -9.78
CA SER A 146 -10.24 -0.99 -10.21
C SER A 146 -10.87 -1.77 -9.06
N LEU A 147 -10.30 -1.70 -7.85
CA LEU A 147 -10.84 -2.37 -6.67
C LEU A 147 -12.02 -1.61 -6.06
N VAL A 148 -11.93 -0.28 -6.04
CA VAL A 148 -12.99 0.60 -5.52
C VAL A 148 -14.19 0.63 -6.46
N VAL A 149 -13.96 0.75 -7.77
CA VAL A 149 -15.03 0.72 -8.79
C VAL A 149 -15.65 -0.66 -8.92
N GLY A 150 -14.83 -1.71 -8.89
CA GLY A 150 -15.33 -3.06 -9.04
C GLY A 150 -16.35 -3.44 -7.96
N ALA A 151 -16.20 -2.87 -6.76
CA ALA A 151 -17.14 -3.04 -5.65
C ALA A 151 -18.34 -2.06 -5.70
N SER A 152 -18.15 -0.82 -6.17
CA SER A 152 -19.24 0.19 -6.17
C SER A 152 -20.06 0.26 -7.47
N GLY A 153 -19.50 -0.22 -8.60
CA GLY A 153 -20.05 -0.08 -9.94
C GLY A 153 -19.88 1.31 -10.57
N ASP A 154 -19.15 2.25 -9.94
CA ASP A 154 -19.02 3.63 -10.43
C ASP A 154 -17.84 3.82 -11.40
N GLU A 155 -18.08 3.64 -12.70
CA GLU A 155 -17.08 3.71 -13.77
C GLU A 155 -16.25 5.03 -13.80
N LYS A 156 -16.70 6.10 -13.13
CA LYS A 156 -16.01 7.39 -13.11
C LYS A 156 -14.65 7.36 -12.42
N LEU A 157 -14.36 6.37 -11.56
CA LEU A 157 -13.06 6.32 -10.86
C LEU A 157 -11.96 5.61 -11.67
N LEU A 158 -12.26 5.03 -12.85
CA LEU A 158 -11.26 4.33 -13.69
C LEU A 158 -10.17 5.25 -14.28
N GLY A 159 -10.36 6.57 -14.23
CA GLY A 159 -9.43 7.58 -14.77
C GLY A 159 -8.51 8.25 -13.76
N ALA A 160 -8.55 7.84 -12.48
CA ALA A 160 -7.76 8.41 -11.38
C ALA A 160 -6.67 7.46 -10.87
#